data_AF-A0A212DE72-F1
#
_entry.id   AF-A0A212DE72-F1
#
_cell.length_a   1.000
_cell.length_b   1.000
_cell.length_c   1.000
_cell.angle_alpha   90.00
_cell.angle_beta   90.00
_cell.angle_gamma   90.00
#
_symmetry.space_group_name_H-M   'P 1'
#
loop_
_entity.id
_entity.type
_entity.pdbx_description
1 polymer ?
#
loop_
_entity_poly.entity_id
_entity_poly.type
_entity_poly.pdbx_seq_one_letter_code
_entity_poly.pdbx_strand_id
1 'polypeptide(L)'
;WDFLLPGAPPAPQPWYTDERFTLTLLCAMVILPLSTPREIGFQKHTSILGTLAACYLALVIVAQYYLRPQDLAREPRLASSPSSWTSVFSVFPTICFGFQCHEAAVSIYCSMRRQSLGHWALVSVLSLLACCLVYSLTGVYGFLTFGTGVSADILMSYPGSDGVVIVARVLFAVSIVTAYPIVLFLGR
;
A
#
# COMPACT_ATOMS: atom_id res chain seq x y z
N TRP A 1 20.69 -14.22 26.74
CA TRP A 1 21.04 -14.36 28.17
C TRP A 1 19.97 -15.22 28.81
N ASP A 2 20.11 -16.55 28.74
CA ASP A 2 19.42 -17.54 29.61
C ASP A 2 19.89 -18.94 29.21
N PHE A 3 21.20 -19.20 29.37
CA PHE A 3 21.79 -20.53 29.23
C PHE A 3 22.51 -20.92 30.52
N LEU A 4 21.80 -20.89 31.63
CA LEU A 4 22.32 -21.36 32.92
C LEU A 4 21.14 -21.76 33.82
N LEU A 5 20.55 -22.93 33.59
CA LEU A 5 19.99 -23.80 34.65
C LEU A 5 19.72 -25.21 34.06
N PRO A 6 20.63 -26.18 34.25
CA PRO A 6 20.42 -27.57 33.88
C PRO A 6 19.56 -28.24 34.98
N GLY A 7 18.28 -28.49 34.71
CA GLY A 7 17.44 -29.27 35.64
C GLY A 7 15.94 -28.97 35.68
N ALA A 8 15.42 -28.03 34.89
CA ALA A 8 13.97 -27.85 34.80
C ALA A 8 13.37 -28.90 33.84
N PRO A 9 12.33 -29.66 34.23
CA PRO A 9 11.60 -30.51 33.29
C PRO A 9 11.10 -29.64 32.13
N PRO A 10 11.14 -30.13 30.87
CA PRO A 10 10.67 -29.34 29.75
C PRO A 10 9.22 -28.95 30.02
N ALA A 11 8.96 -27.63 30.09
CA ALA A 11 7.62 -27.12 30.22
C ALA A 11 6.76 -27.76 29.12
N PRO A 12 5.55 -28.26 29.43
CA PRO A 12 4.71 -28.90 28.44
C PRO A 12 4.52 -27.93 27.28
N GLN A 13 5.04 -28.30 26.10
CA GLN A 13 4.85 -27.57 24.87
C GLN A 13 3.35 -27.32 24.73
N PRO A 14 2.90 -26.05 24.76
CA PRO A 14 1.50 -25.75 24.69
C PRO A 14 0.89 -26.36 23.42
N TRP A 15 -0.28 -26.96 23.50
CA TRP A 15 -0.95 -27.59 22.34
C TRP A 15 -1.21 -26.61 21.19
N TYR A 16 -1.18 -25.30 21.47
CA TYR A 16 -1.27 -24.22 20.48
C TYR A 16 0.01 -24.02 19.66
N THR A 17 1.15 -24.63 20.03
CA THR A 17 2.44 -24.50 19.33
C THR A 17 2.67 -25.62 18.30
N ASP A 18 1.69 -26.50 18.09
CA ASP A 18 1.76 -27.53 17.06
C ASP A 18 1.57 -26.87 15.68
N GLU A 19 2.58 -26.97 14.82
CA GLU A 19 2.66 -26.28 13.53
C GLU A 19 1.47 -26.67 12.64
N ARG A 20 1.01 -27.92 12.72
CA ARG A 20 -0.15 -28.41 11.96
C ARG A 20 -1.46 -27.81 12.47
N PHE A 21 -1.62 -27.65 13.78
CA PHE A 21 -2.83 -27.08 14.36
C PHE A 21 -2.89 -25.57 14.12
N THR A 22 -1.75 -24.87 14.26
CA THR A 22 -1.63 -23.44 13.96
C THR A 22 -1.88 -23.17 12.48
N LEU A 23 -1.32 -24.00 11.58
CA LEU A 23 -1.49 -23.85 10.13
C LEU A 23 -2.92 -24.22 9.69
N THR A 24 -3.56 -25.21 10.34
CA THR A 24 -4.97 -25.54 10.08
C THR A 24 -5.91 -24.47 10.62
N LEU A 25 -5.65 -23.92 11.81
CA LEU A 25 -6.41 -22.82 12.40
C LEU A 25 -6.22 -21.53 11.60
N LEU A 26 -5.00 -21.25 11.12
CA LEU A 26 -4.70 -20.15 10.22
C LEU A 26 -5.39 -20.34 8.87
N CYS A 27 -5.33 -21.53 8.27
CA CYS A 27 -6.06 -21.85 7.05
C CYS A 27 -7.58 -21.74 7.26
N ALA A 28 -8.14 -22.22 8.37
CA ALA A 28 -9.57 -22.14 8.64
C ALA A 28 -10.03 -20.72 9.02
N MET A 29 -9.23 -19.93 9.72
CA MET A 29 -9.54 -18.54 10.07
C MET A 29 -9.22 -17.54 8.95
N VAL A 30 -8.34 -17.88 8.00
CA VAL A 30 -7.96 -17.00 6.88
C VAL A 30 -8.65 -17.45 5.59
N ILE A 31 -8.52 -18.70 5.16
CA ILE A 31 -9.07 -19.18 3.87
C ILE A 31 -10.60 -19.29 3.90
N LEU A 32 -11.20 -19.67 5.04
CA LEU A 32 -12.65 -19.89 5.14
C LEU A 32 -13.49 -18.59 5.10
N PRO A 33 -13.21 -17.54 5.88
CA PRO A 33 -13.96 -16.28 5.76
C PRO A 33 -13.70 -15.58 4.42
N LEU A 34 -12.54 -15.82 3.81
CA LEU A 34 -12.16 -15.19 2.53
C LEU A 34 -12.80 -15.90 1.32
N SER A 35 -13.34 -17.10 1.50
CA SER A 35 -14.18 -17.77 0.48
C SER A 35 -15.60 -17.20 0.37
N THR A 36 -16.00 -16.29 1.27
CA THR A 36 -17.42 -15.99 1.52
C THR A 36 -17.99 -14.69 0.93
N PRO A 37 -17.29 -13.56 0.69
CA PRO A 37 -17.94 -12.41 0.09
C PRO A 37 -17.98 -12.56 -1.44
N ARG A 38 -19.02 -13.26 -1.90
CA ARG A 38 -19.36 -13.54 -3.31
C ARG A 38 -19.98 -12.34 -4.04
N GLU A 39 -20.05 -11.15 -3.44
CA GLU A 39 -20.68 -9.99 -4.06
C GLU A 39 -19.67 -9.03 -4.70
N ILE A 40 -19.54 -9.13 -6.03
CA ILE A 40 -18.88 -8.16 -6.92
C ILE A 40 -19.37 -6.72 -6.65
N GLY A 41 -20.60 -6.57 -6.13
CA GLY A 41 -21.20 -5.30 -5.75
C GLY A 41 -20.52 -4.58 -4.57
N PHE A 42 -19.92 -5.30 -3.62
CA PHE A 42 -19.17 -4.67 -2.51
C PHE A 42 -17.77 -4.25 -2.95
N GLN A 43 -17.14 -5.04 -3.82
CA GLN A 43 -15.79 -4.81 -4.35
C GLN A 43 -15.66 -3.50 -5.15
N LYS A 44 -16.71 -3.08 -5.88
CA LYS A 44 -16.70 -1.80 -6.60
C LYS A 44 -16.66 -0.61 -5.63
N HIS A 45 -17.36 -0.68 -4.51
CA HIS A 45 -17.44 0.42 -3.53
C HIS A 45 -16.13 0.56 -2.77
N THR A 46 -15.53 -0.57 -2.39
CA THR A 46 -14.21 -0.58 -1.74
C THR A 46 -13.12 -0.07 -2.69
N SER A 47 -13.16 -0.43 -3.98
CA SER A 47 -12.23 0.10 -4.98
C SER A 47 -12.35 1.62 -5.14
N ILE A 48 -13.57 2.16 -5.26
CA ILE A 48 -13.81 3.61 -5.33
C ILE A 48 -13.27 4.31 -4.08
N LEU A 49 -13.56 3.76 -2.90
CA LEU A 49 -13.08 4.32 -1.63
C LEU A 49 -11.54 4.34 -1.57
N GLY A 50 -10.88 3.27 -2.03
CA GLY A 50 -9.42 3.19 -2.09
C GLY A 50 -8.81 4.20 -3.06
N THR A 51 -9.39 4.38 -4.25
CA THR A 51 -8.93 5.41 -5.20
C THR A 51 -9.12 6.81 -4.64
N LEU A 52 -10.27 7.10 -4.00
CA LEU A 52 -10.50 8.37 -3.33
C LEU A 52 -9.50 8.60 -2.18
N ALA A 53 -9.16 7.57 -1.41
CA ALA A 53 -8.15 7.64 -0.37
C ALA A 53 -6.77 8.01 -0.92
N ALA A 54 -6.34 7.37 -2.01
CA ALA A 54 -5.08 7.67 -2.68
C ALA A 54 -5.04 9.10 -3.26
N CYS A 55 -6.12 9.53 -3.92
CA CYS A 55 -6.25 10.90 -4.42
C CYS A 55 -6.24 11.93 -3.28
N TYR A 56 -6.98 11.68 -2.20
CA TYR A 56 -7.00 12.54 -1.02
C TYR A 56 -5.61 12.66 -0.39
N LEU A 57 -4.91 11.54 -0.24
CA LEU A 57 -3.55 11.53 0.30
C LEU A 57 -2.59 12.35 -0.57
N ALA A 58 -2.62 12.16 -1.89
CA ALA A 58 -1.81 12.94 -2.83
C ALA A 58 -2.12 14.44 -2.72
N LEU A 59 -3.41 14.82 -2.66
CA LEU A 59 -3.83 16.20 -2.47
C LEU A 59 -3.35 16.79 -1.13
N VAL A 60 -3.43 16.03 -0.04
CA VAL A 60 -2.95 16.46 1.28
C VAL A 60 -1.44 16.70 1.26
N ILE A 61 -0.67 15.82 0.61
CA ILE A 61 0.79 15.97 0.50
C ILE A 61 1.16 17.21 -0.33
N VAL A 62 0.49 17.42 -1.46
CA VAL A 62 0.68 18.60 -2.30
C VAL A 62 0.27 19.88 -1.56
N ALA A 63 -0.87 19.86 -0.87
CA ALA A 63 -1.35 21.01 -0.10
C ALA A 63 -0.39 21.35 1.04
N GLN A 64 0.07 20.35 1.81
CA GLN A 64 1.03 20.55 2.90
C GLN A 64 2.36 21.15 2.41
N TYR A 65 2.77 20.84 1.18
CA TYR A 65 3.92 21.48 0.56
C TYR A 65 3.70 22.98 0.32
N TYR A 66 2.54 23.39 -0.22
CA TYR A 66 2.23 24.80 -0.49
C TYR A 66 1.85 25.62 0.75
N LEU A 67 1.20 25.01 1.73
CA LEU A 67 0.73 25.67 2.96
C LEU A 67 1.85 25.86 3.99
N ARG A 68 2.95 25.11 3.90
CA ARG A 68 4.10 25.28 4.79
C ARG A 68 4.84 26.59 4.45
N PRO A 69 5.07 27.49 5.43
CA PRO A 69 5.82 28.72 5.18
C PRO A 69 7.19 28.41 4.59
N GLN A 70 7.50 29.00 3.43
CA GLN A 70 8.74 28.78 2.67
C GLN A 70 10.01 29.23 3.42
N ASP A 71 9.88 29.90 4.56
CA ASP A 71 11.01 30.39 5.38
C ASP A 71 11.80 29.27 6.08
N LEU A 72 11.28 28.04 6.07
CA LEU A 72 11.95 26.82 6.55
C LEU A 72 12.19 25.84 5.40
N ALA A 73 12.21 26.31 4.15
CA ALA A 73 12.79 25.60 3.02
C ALA A 73 14.29 25.45 3.27
N ARG A 74 14.63 24.54 4.20
CA ARG A 74 15.90 23.85 4.28
C ARG A 74 16.16 23.46 2.85
N GLU A 75 17.14 24.10 2.21
CA GLU A 75 17.55 23.74 0.87
C GLU A 75 17.53 22.22 0.81
N PRO A 76 16.77 21.62 -0.14
CA PRO A 76 16.88 20.20 -0.33
C PRO A 76 18.36 20.00 -0.56
N ARG A 77 19.07 19.49 0.46
CA ARG A 77 20.42 18.99 0.26
C ARG A 77 20.16 17.91 -0.73
N LEU A 78 20.29 18.26 -2.01
CA LEU A 78 20.34 17.37 -3.13
C LEU A 78 21.46 16.44 -2.70
N ALA A 79 21.08 15.35 -2.03
CA ALA A 79 21.99 14.28 -1.75
C ALA A 79 22.48 13.94 -3.14
N SER A 80 23.75 14.30 -3.36
CA SER A 80 24.61 13.86 -4.44
C SER A 80 23.89 12.88 -5.34
N SER A 81 23.56 13.33 -6.56
CA SER A 81 23.12 12.52 -7.70
C SER A 81 23.48 11.05 -7.50
N PRO A 82 22.54 10.09 -7.63
CA PRO A 82 22.81 8.68 -7.33
C PRO A 82 23.97 8.21 -8.21
N SER A 83 25.18 8.29 -7.67
CA SER A 83 26.42 8.07 -8.42
C SER A 83 26.69 6.58 -8.60
N SER A 84 25.80 5.73 -8.09
CA SER A 84 25.89 4.29 -8.17
C SER A 84 24.60 3.67 -8.69
N TRP A 85 24.73 2.88 -9.76
CA TRP A 85 23.69 2.00 -10.32
C TRP A 85 23.00 1.12 -9.26
N THR A 86 23.69 0.82 -8.15
CA THR A 86 23.16 0.06 -7.02
C THR A 86 21.96 0.72 -6.34
N SER A 87 21.94 2.05 -6.25
CA SER A 87 20.82 2.78 -5.64
C SER A 87 19.57 2.66 -6.51
N VAL A 88 19.71 2.73 -7.83
CA VAL A 88 18.59 2.57 -8.78
C VAL A 88 18.01 1.15 -8.68
N PHE A 89 18.85 0.13 -8.64
CA PHE A 89 18.40 -1.27 -8.49
C PHE A 89 17.70 -1.55 -7.15
N SER A 90 18.01 -0.80 -6.10
CA SER A 90 17.33 -0.98 -4.81
C SER A 90 15.87 -0.50 -4.81
N VAL A 91 15.54 0.55 -5.59
CA VAL A 91 14.18 1.12 -5.66
C VAL A 91 13.34 0.49 -6.77
N PHE A 92 13.99 -0.10 -7.78
CA PHE A 92 13.33 -0.71 -8.94
C PHE A 92 12.25 -1.74 -8.55
N PRO A 93 12.50 -2.72 -7.65
CA PRO A 93 11.46 -3.67 -7.23
C PRO A 93 10.25 -3.00 -6.58
N THR A 94 10.47 -1.95 -5.79
CA THR A 94 9.40 -1.20 -5.12
C THR A 94 8.51 -0.50 -6.15
N ILE A 95 9.10 0.10 -7.19
CA ILE A 95 8.34 0.72 -8.29
C ILE A 95 7.56 -0.35 -9.07
N CYS A 96 8.20 -1.48 -9.42
CA CYS A 96 7.54 -2.57 -10.11
C CYS A 96 6.34 -3.11 -9.33
N PHE A 97 6.51 -3.34 -8.03
CA PHE A 97 5.43 -3.81 -7.16
C PHE A 97 4.32 -2.75 -7.03
N GLY A 98 4.66 -1.47 -6.96
CA GLY A 98 3.69 -0.38 -6.91
C GLY A 98 2.79 -0.28 -8.15
N PHE A 99 3.32 -0.63 -9.33
CA PHE A 99 2.59 -0.65 -10.61
C PHE A 99 2.12 -2.05 -11.03
N GLN A 100 2.14 -3.03 -10.12
CA GLN A 100 1.61 -4.36 -10.34
C GLN A 100 0.08 -4.31 -10.46
N CYS A 101 -0.45 -4.21 -11.69
CA CYS A 101 -1.90 -4.22 -11.94
C CYS A 101 -2.39 -5.39 -12.82
N HIS A 102 -1.48 -6.22 -13.33
CA HIS A 102 -1.80 -7.25 -14.32
C HIS A 102 -2.72 -8.37 -13.78
N GLU A 103 -2.57 -8.74 -12.50
CA GLU A 103 -3.41 -9.75 -11.84
C GLU A 103 -4.90 -9.34 -11.81
N ALA A 104 -5.18 -8.06 -11.60
CA ALA A 104 -6.55 -7.53 -11.59
C ALA A 104 -7.11 -7.32 -13.01
N ALA A 105 -6.24 -7.17 -14.02
CA ALA A 105 -6.61 -6.69 -15.34
C ALA A 105 -7.54 -7.65 -16.09
N VAL A 106 -7.32 -8.97 -15.94
CA VAL A 106 -8.17 -10.02 -16.56
C VAL A 106 -9.56 -10.05 -15.94
N SER A 107 -9.65 -9.97 -14.60
CA SER A 107 -10.94 -9.92 -13.89
C SER A 107 -11.74 -8.66 -14.27
N ILE A 108 -11.07 -7.51 -14.39
CA ILE A 108 -11.67 -6.25 -14.85
C ILE A 108 -12.17 -6.38 -16.29
N TYR A 109 -11.38 -6.99 -17.19
CA TYR A 109 -11.77 -7.23 -18.58
C TYR A 109 -13.04 -8.08 -18.67
N CYS A 110 -13.09 -9.20 -17.95
CA CYS A 110 -14.25 -10.09 -17.91
C CYS A 110 -15.51 -9.42 -17.32
N SER A 111 -15.33 -8.48 -16.39
CA SER A 111 -16.40 -7.74 -15.72
C SER A 111 -16.95 -6.56 -16.54
N MET A 112 -16.31 -6.17 -17.65
CA MET A 112 -16.77 -5.06 -18.48
C MET A 112 -18.03 -5.42 -19.29
N ARG A 113 -19.01 -4.52 -19.30
CA ARG A 113 -20.27 -4.67 -20.07
C ARG A 113 -20.05 -4.82 -21.58
N ARG A 114 -18.94 -4.27 -22.11
CA ARG A 114 -18.57 -4.36 -23.54
C ARG A 114 -17.15 -4.87 -23.65
N GLN A 115 -17.00 -6.14 -24.00
CA GLN A 115 -15.72 -6.87 -24.06
C GLN A 115 -14.92 -6.59 -25.34
N SER A 116 -14.80 -5.32 -25.75
CA SER A 116 -13.93 -4.95 -26.87
C SER A 116 -12.53 -4.61 -26.37
N LEU A 117 -11.51 -5.26 -26.95
CA LEU A 117 -10.10 -5.08 -26.56
C LEU A 117 -9.64 -3.63 -26.68
N GLY A 118 -10.06 -2.92 -27.73
CA GLY A 118 -9.69 -1.50 -27.92
C GLY A 118 -10.27 -0.57 -26.85
N HIS A 119 -11.51 -0.81 -26.40
CA HIS A 119 -12.11 -0.02 -25.32
C HIS A 119 -11.44 -0.31 -23.98
N TRP A 120 -11.21 -1.60 -23.67
CA TRP A 120 -10.49 -2.01 -22.48
C TRP A 120 -9.07 -1.42 -22.41
N ALA A 121 -8.33 -1.47 -23.52
CA ALA A 121 -6.98 -0.93 -23.61
C ALA A 121 -6.97 0.59 -23.36
N LEU A 122 -7.89 1.34 -23.98
CA LEU A 122 -8.01 2.79 -23.75
C LEU A 122 -8.28 3.12 -22.28
N VAL A 123 -9.27 2.46 -21.66
CA VAL A 123 -9.63 2.68 -20.25
C VAL A 123 -8.46 2.30 -19.33
N SER A 124 -7.77 1.20 -19.63
CA SER A 124 -6.61 0.74 -18.85
C SER A 124 -5.44 1.71 -18.93
N VAL A 125 -5.11 2.21 -20.13
CA VAL A 125 -4.04 3.19 -20.34
C VAL A 125 -4.35 4.51 -19.63
N LEU A 126 -5.58 5.01 -19.73
CA LEU A 126 -6.01 6.23 -19.03
C LEU A 126 -5.93 6.05 -17.50
N SER A 127 -6.32 4.89 -16.99
CA SER A 127 -6.24 4.57 -15.55
C SER A 127 -4.79 4.48 -15.07
N LEU A 128 -3.91 3.83 -15.85
CA LEU A 128 -2.49 3.73 -15.54
C LEU A 128 -1.80 5.10 -15.57
N LEU A 129 -2.17 5.96 -16.53
CA LEU A 129 -1.69 7.34 -16.60
C LEU A 129 -2.12 8.13 -15.36
N ALA A 130 -3.37 8.01 -14.93
CA ALA A 130 -3.86 8.64 -13.71
C ALA A 130 -3.13 8.14 -12.45
N CYS A 131 -2.93 6.83 -12.31
CA CYS A 131 -2.11 6.27 -11.22
C CYS A 131 -0.68 6.80 -11.25
N CYS A 132 -0.05 6.85 -12.43
CA CYS A 132 1.29 7.37 -12.60
C CYS A 132 1.39 8.83 -12.15
N LEU A 133 0.39 9.65 -12.48
CA LEU A 133 0.32 11.05 -12.01
C LEU A 133 0.20 11.12 -10.48
N VAL A 134 -0.73 10.36 -9.87
CA VAL A 134 -0.91 10.36 -8.40
C VAL A 134 0.37 9.93 -7.68
N TYR A 135 1.03 8.88 -8.16
CA TYR A 135 2.29 8.39 -7.59
C TYR A 135 3.42 9.38 -7.78
N SER A 136 3.55 9.98 -8.97
CA SER A 136 4.59 10.97 -9.26
C SER A 136 4.41 12.22 -8.41
N LEU A 137 3.19 12.74 -8.29
CA LEU A 137 2.89 13.88 -7.42
C LEU A 137 3.23 13.56 -5.96
N THR A 138 2.77 12.40 -5.47
CA THR A 138 3.05 11.96 -4.09
C THR A 138 4.54 11.81 -3.82
N GLY A 139 5.29 11.21 -4.75
CA GLY A 139 6.73 11.01 -4.62
C GLY A 139 7.53 12.32 -4.71
N VAL A 140 7.24 13.16 -5.70
CA VAL A 140 7.95 14.43 -5.92
C VAL A 140 7.68 15.42 -4.79
N TYR A 141 6.41 15.71 -4.50
CA TYR A 141 6.07 16.66 -3.43
C TYR A 141 6.38 16.09 -2.06
N GLY A 142 6.27 14.77 -1.88
CA GLY A 142 6.70 14.09 -0.69
C GLY A 142 8.19 14.25 -0.40
N PHE A 143 9.03 14.02 -1.41
CA PHE A 143 10.47 14.22 -1.33
C PHE A 143 10.83 15.70 -1.13
N LEU A 144 10.17 16.63 -1.82
CA LEU A 144 10.39 18.07 -1.62
C LEU A 144 10.01 18.52 -0.20
N THR A 145 9.02 17.86 0.42
CA THR A 145 8.51 18.22 1.76
C THR A 145 9.44 17.78 2.91
N PHE A 146 10.13 16.64 2.79
CA PHE A 146 10.98 16.07 3.86
C PHE A 146 12.46 15.91 3.49
N GLY A 147 12.80 16.04 2.21
CA GLY A 147 14.14 15.82 1.68
C GLY A 147 14.67 14.43 2.00
N THR A 148 15.89 14.36 2.55
CA THR A 148 16.59 13.12 2.89
C THR A 148 16.12 12.47 4.20
N GLY A 149 15.25 13.13 4.96
CA GLY A 149 14.71 12.62 6.23
C GLY A 149 13.38 11.88 6.09
N VAL A 150 12.97 11.54 4.87
CA VAL A 150 11.69 10.87 4.61
C VAL A 150 11.72 9.44 5.14
N SER A 151 10.73 9.07 5.95
CA SER A 151 10.52 7.69 6.36
C SER A 151 10.00 6.84 5.20
N ALA A 152 10.21 5.51 5.26
CA ALA A 152 9.69 4.59 4.23
C ALA A 152 8.17 4.73 4.02
N ASP A 153 7.43 5.07 5.08
CA ASP A 153 6.06 5.60 5.00
C ASP A 153 6.09 7.12 5.18
N ILE A 154 5.67 7.84 4.13
CA ILE A 154 5.67 9.29 4.15
C ILE A 154 4.65 9.88 5.14
N LEU A 155 3.57 9.16 5.44
CA LEU A 155 2.58 9.62 6.43
C LEU A 155 3.18 9.67 7.82
N MET A 156 4.14 8.78 8.13
CA MET A 156 4.85 8.77 9.42
C MET A 156 5.80 9.95 9.59
N SER A 157 6.20 10.60 8.50
CA SER A 157 7.05 11.79 8.54
C SER A 157 6.28 13.06 8.94
N TYR A 158 4.94 13.07 8.81
CA TYR A 158 4.09 14.18 9.25
C TYR A 158 3.80 14.13 10.76
N PRO A 159 3.74 15.28 11.45
CA PRO A 159 3.36 15.32 12.86
C PRO A 159 1.89 14.91 13.03
N GLY A 160 1.61 14.13 14.08
CA GLY A 160 0.26 13.61 14.38
C GLY A 160 -0.70 14.64 14.98
N SER A 161 -0.33 15.92 15.05
CA SER A 161 -1.16 16.99 15.61
C SER A 161 -2.18 17.55 14.62
N ASP A 162 -1.92 17.42 13.31
CA ASP A 162 -2.77 17.99 12.28
C ASP A 162 -3.93 17.04 11.97
N GLY A 163 -5.16 17.47 12.27
CA GLY A 163 -6.37 16.66 12.03
C GLY A 163 -6.49 16.15 10.59
N VAL A 164 -6.02 16.92 9.61
CA VAL A 164 -6.00 16.53 8.18
C VAL A 164 -5.10 15.32 7.93
N VAL A 165 -3.93 15.26 8.58
CA VAL A 165 -2.99 14.15 8.46
C VAL A 165 -3.55 12.90 9.15
N ILE A 166 -4.20 13.06 10.30
CA ILE A 166 -4.88 11.96 11.00
C ILE A 166 -5.97 11.36 10.10
N VAL A 167 -6.80 12.21 9.48
CA VAL A 167 -7.83 11.75 8.54
C VAL A 167 -7.19 11.01 7.36
N ALA A 168 -6.10 11.51 6.79
CA ALA A 168 -5.38 10.84 5.72
C ALA A 168 -4.85 9.45 6.15
N ARG A 169 -4.30 9.33 7.36
CA ARG A 169 -3.83 8.05 7.92
C ARG A 169 -4.96 7.05 8.12
N VAL A 170 -6.08 7.49 8.70
CA VAL A 170 -7.25 6.63 8.90
C VAL A 170 -7.82 6.18 7.56
N LEU A 171 -7.95 7.09 6.60
CA LEU A 171 -8.48 6.77 5.28
C LEU A 171 -7.56 5.82 4.51
N PHE A 172 -6.24 5.99 4.62
CA PHE A 172 -5.25 5.07 4.07
C PHE A 172 -5.33 3.69 4.75
N ALA A 173 -5.43 3.62 6.07
CA ALA A 173 -5.60 2.34 6.79
C ALA A 173 -6.88 1.61 6.37
N VAL A 174 -8.00 2.33 6.25
CA VAL A 174 -9.25 1.77 5.73
C VAL A 174 -9.06 1.25 4.31
N SER A 175 -8.36 1.99 3.44
CA SER A 175 -8.09 1.54 2.07
C SER A 175 -7.33 0.22 2.02
N ILE A 176 -6.32 0.03 2.88
CA ILE A 176 -5.54 -1.22 2.97
C ILE A 176 -6.44 -2.39 3.41
N VAL A 177 -7.23 -2.20 4.47
CA VAL A 177 -8.16 -3.23 4.97
C VAL A 177 -9.15 -3.63 3.88
N THR A 178 -9.64 -2.66 3.09
CA THR A 178 -10.58 -2.93 2.00
C THR A 178 -9.93 -3.53 0.75
N ALA A 179 -8.63 -3.38 0.56
CA ALA A 179 -7.89 -3.98 -0.55
C ALA A 179 -7.60 -5.47 -0.34
N TYR A 180 -7.40 -5.88 0.92
CA TYR A 180 -7.12 -7.28 1.28
C TYR A 180 -8.11 -8.31 0.69
N PRO A 181 -9.45 -8.15 0.81
CA PRO A 181 -10.39 -9.10 0.21
C PRO A 181 -10.37 -9.10 -1.32
N ILE A 182 -10.02 -7.99 -1.97
CA ILE A 182 -9.94 -7.88 -3.43
C ILE A 182 -8.76 -8.71 -3.95
N VAL A 183 -7.58 -8.55 -3.32
CA VAL A 183 -6.37 -9.30 -3.69
C VAL A 183 -6.60 -10.80 -3.55
N LEU A 184 -7.29 -11.23 -2.49
CA LEU A 184 -7.56 -12.64 -2.31
C LEU A 184 -8.58 -13.21 -3.29
N PHE A 185 -9.56 -12.41 -3.72
CA PHE A 185 -10.47 -12.80 -4.77
C PHE A 185 -9.76 -12.99 -6.12
N LEU A 186 -8.77 -12.15 -6.43
CA LEU A 186 -7.97 -12.23 -7.66
C LEU A 186 -6.98 -13.40 -7.65
N GLY A 187 -6.48 -13.80 -6.47
CA GLY A 187 -5.54 -14.92 -6.32
C GLY A 187 -6.19 -16.32 -6.30
N ARG A 188 -7.52 -16.41 -6.45
CA ARG A 188 -8.28 -17.67 -6.52
C ARG A 188 -8.63 -18.03 -7.96
#